data_AF-A0A399XNN6-F1
#
_entry.id   AF-A0A399XNN6-F1
#
_cell.length_a   1.000
_cell.length_b   1.000
_cell.length_c   1.000
_cell.angle_alpha   90.00
_cell.angle_beta   90.00
_cell.angle_gamma   90.00
#
_symmetry.space_group_name_H-M   'P 1'
#
loop_
_entity.id
_entity.type
_entity.pdbx_description
1 polymer ?
#
loop_
_entity_poly.entity_id
_entity_poly.type
_entity_poly.pdbx_seq_one_letter_code
_entity_poly.pdbx_strand_id
1 'polypeptide(L)' 'MVKTTVYIHEADKRNLERAARQLGKSEAEIIREALRLFVDDALNHTPPRRIVPIFDSGDPAFARRADKMLHGFGE' A
#
# COMPACT_ATOMS: atom_id res chain seq x y z
N MET A 1 -7.49 -25.18 -3.93
CA MET A 1 -6.09 -24.78 -3.65
C MET A 1 -5.18 -25.49 -4.65
N VAL A 2 -4.15 -24.80 -5.15
CA VAL A 2 -3.14 -25.38 -6.05
C VAL A 2 -1.83 -25.50 -5.27
N LYS A 3 -1.12 -26.63 -5.40
CA LYS A 3 0.18 -26.83 -4.76
C LYS A 3 1.26 -26.12 -5.59
N THR A 4 1.95 -25.18 -4.97
CA THR A 4 3.10 -24.48 -5.55
C THR A 4 4.30 -24.70 -4.62
N THR A 5 5.46 -25.02 -5.19
CA THR A 5 6.72 -25.15 -4.43
C THR A 5 7.65 -24.03 -4.85
N VAL A 6 8.23 -23.34 -3.88
CA VAL A 6 9.15 -22.21 -4.11
C VAL A 6 10.41 -22.41 -3.29
N TYR A 7 11.53 -21.94 -3.83
CA TYR A 7 12.77 -21.84 -3.07
C TYR A 7 12.78 -20.50 -2.33
N ILE A 8 13.16 -20.52 -1.06
CA ILE A 8 13.35 -19.32 -0.23
C ILE A 8 14.71 -19.41 0.45
N HIS A 9 15.28 -18.27 0.81
CA HIS A 9 16.51 -18.28 1.60
C HIS A 9 16.25 -18.84 3.00
N GLU A 10 17.28 -19.48 3.55
CA GLU A 10 17.18 -20.10 4.87
C GLU A 10 16.85 -19.08 5.98
N ALA A 11 17.36 -17.84 5.85
CA ALA A 11 17.04 -16.76 6.76
C ALA A 11 15.53 -16.40 6.74
N ASP A 12 14.91 -16.40 5.57
CA ASP A 12 13.49 -16.11 5.40
C ASP A 12 12.63 -17.22 6.00
N LYS A 13 13.05 -18.48 5.82
CA LYS A 13 12.40 -19.64 6.45
C LYS A 13 12.40 -19.53 7.97
N ARG A 14 13.54 -19.20 8.58
CA ARG A 14 13.65 -18.99 10.05
C ARG A 14 12.77 -17.84 10.54
N ASN A 15 12.73 -16.73 9.78
CA ASN A 15 11.88 -15.60 10.11
C ASN A 15 10.38 -15.95 10.02
N LEU A 16 9.99 -16.73 9.00
CA LEU A 16 8.63 -17.19 8.80
C LEU A 16 8.16 -18.12 9.94
N GLU A 17 9.01 -19.04 10.40
CA GLU A 17 8.72 -19.89 11.57
C GLU A 17 8.49 -19.07 12.84
N ARG A 18 9.32 -18.03 13.06
CA ARG A 18 9.16 -17.14 14.21
C ARG A 18 7.84 -16.36 14.12
N ALA A 19 7.50 -15.83 12.95
CA ALA A 19 6.24 -15.13 12.73
C ALA A 19 5.02 -16.05 12.93
N ALA A 20 5.08 -17.28 12.43
CA ALA A 20 4.04 -18.29 12.63
C ALA A 20 3.75 -18.54 14.11
N ARG A 21 4.80 -18.71 14.93
CA ARG A 21 4.66 -18.87 16.39
C ARG A 21 4.09 -17.64 17.06
N GLN A 22 4.56 -16.45 16.71
CA GLN A 22 4.10 -15.19 17.32
C GLN A 22 2.64 -14.87 16.97
N LEU A 23 2.22 -15.16 15.74
CA LEU A 23 0.86 -14.86 15.25
C LEU A 23 -0.14 -16.00 15.52
N GLY A 24 0.32 -17.16 15.99
CA GLY A 24 -0.52 -18.35 16.16
C GLY A 24 -1.08 -18.89 14.84
N LYS A 25 -0.39 -18.66 13.72
CA LYS A 25 -0.80 -19.04 12.36
C LYS A 25 0.13 -20.08 11.77
N SER A 26 -0.36 -20.86 10.82
CA SER A 26 0.53 -21.72 10.02
C SER A 26 1.37 -20.88 9.06
N GLU A 27 2.59 -21.32 8.78
CA GLU A 27 3.46 -20.65 7.79
C GLU A 27 2.79 -20.51 6.42
N ALA A 28 2.06 -21.55 6.01
CA ALA A 28 1.34 -21.55 4.74
C ALA A 28 0.22 -20.49 4.73
N GLU A 29 -0.40 -20.19 5.87
CA GLU A 29 -1.39 -19.11 5.97
C GLU A 29 -0.73 -17.75 5.82
N ILE A 30 0.42 -17.53 6.47
CA ILE A 30 1.20 -16.30 6.34
C ILE A 30 1.65 -16.09 4.89
N ILE A 31 2.19 -17.13 4.24
CA ILE A 31 2.61 -17.05 2.83
C ILE A 31 1.43 -16.67 1.94
N ARG A 32 0.26 -17.30 2.14
CA ARG A 32 -0.93 -17.00 1.34
C ARG A 32 -1.45 -15.58 1.56
N GLU A 33 -1.45 -15.10 2.80
CA GLU A 33 -1.88 -13.75 3.15
C GLU A 33 -0.93 -12.71 2.55
N ALA A 34 0.38 -12.88 2.71
CA ALA A 34 1.39 -12.02 2.13
C ALA A 34 1.32 -11.99 0.60
N LEU A 35 1.18 -13.15 -0.04
CA LEU A 35 1.03 -13.25 -1.49
C LEU A 35 -0.22 -12.54 -1.97
N ARG A 36 -1.36 -12.71 -1.29
CA ARG A 36 -2.61 -12.01 -1.64
C ARG A 36 -2.43 -10.50 -1.54
N LEU A 37 -1.92 -10.00 -0.42
CA LEU A 37 -1.72 -8.57 -0.21
C LEU A 37 -0.80 -7.96 -1.27
N PHE A 38 0.30 -8.63 -1.58
CA PHE A 38 1.25 -8.16 -2.59
C PHE A 38 0.67 -8.18 -4.00
N VAL A 39 -0.02 -9.25 -4.39
CA VAL A 39 -0.63 -9.37 -5.72
C VAL A 39 -1.80 -8.39 -5.87
N ASP A 40 -2.62 -8.21 -4.84
CA ASP A 40 -3.72 -7.25 -4.85
C ASP A 40 -3.19 -5.82 -5.02
N ASP A 41 -2.13 -5.45 -4.30
CA ASP A 41 -1.47 -4.15 -4.46
C ASP A 41 -0.87 -3.97 -5.87
N ALA A 42 -0.14 -4.98 -6.34
CA ALA A 42 0.51 -4.97 -7.65
C ALA A 42 -0.48 -4.85 -8.82
N LEU A 43 -1.60 -5.59 -8.76
CA LEU A 43 -2.62 -5.61 -9.82
C LEU A 43 -3.60 -4.44 -9.72
N ASN A 44 -3.91 -4.00 -8.50
CA ASN A 44 -4.86 -2.92 -8.25
C ASN A 44 -4.13 -1.62 -7.89
N HIS A 45 -2.99 -1.36 -8.52
CA HIS A 45 -2.23 -0.09 -8.52
C HIS A 45 -3.07 1.09 -9.07
N THR A 46 -4.25 1.29 -8.49
CA THR A 46 -4.97 2.54 -8.51
C THR A 46 -4.29 3.35 -7.42
N PRO A 47 -3.54 4.42 -7.75
CA PRO A 47 -2.99 5.30 -6.72
C PRO A 47 -4.14 5.65 -5.76
N PRO A 48 -3.91 5.62 -4.43
CA PRO A 48 -5.00 5.69 -3.47
C PRO A 48 -5.87 6.88 -3.81
N ARG A 49 -7.10 6.61 -4.28
CA ARG A 49 -8.11 7.62 -4.57
C ARG A 49 -8.67 8.25 -3.29
N ARG A 50 -7.97 8.04 -2.17
CA ARG A 50 -8.17 8.80 -0.94
C ARG A 50 -7.47 10.12 -1.14
N ILE A 51 -8.16 11.04 -1.82
CA ILE A 51 -7.91 12.46 -1.66
C ILE A 51 -8.32 12.77 -0.22
N VAL A 52 -7.42 12.49 0.72
CA VAL A 52 -7.54 13.06 2.05
C VAL A 52 -7.22 14.54 1.86
N PRO A 53 -8.10 15.48 2.23
CA PRO A 53 -7.76 16.89 2.16
C PRO A 53 -6.56 17.13 3.07
N ILE A 54 -5.39 17.32 2.46
CA ILE A 54 -4.12 17.58 3.16
C ILE A 54 -4.03 19.03 3.66
N PHE A 55 -4.93 19.90 3.19
CA PHE A 55 -5.10 21.25 3.67
C PHE A 55 -6.57 21.69 3.51
N ASP A 56 -7.01 22.57 4.40
CA ASP A 56 -8.26 23.32 4.27
C ASP A 56 -7.92 24.80 4.12
N SER A 57 -8.42 25.42 3.05
CA SER A 57 -8.21 26.84 2.78
C SER A 57 -9.16 27.76 3.56
N GLY A 58 -10.24 27.20 4.14
CA GLY A 58 -11.33 27.97 4.74
C GLY A 58 -12.19 28.74 3.71
N ASP A 59 -11.86 28.66 2.41
CA ASP A 59 -12.55 29.35 1.33
C ASP A 59 -13.16 28.34 0.33
N PRO A 60 -14.50 28.24 0.25
CA PRO A 60 -15.16 27.31 -0.67
C PRO A 60 -14.93 27.66 -2.15
N ALA A 61 -14.45 28.88 -2.47
CA ALA A 61 -14.11 29.30 -3.82
C ALA A 61 -12.61 29.18 -4.14
N PHE A 62 -11.77 28.69 -3.21
CA PHE A 62 -10.32 28.68 -3.34
C PHE A 62 -9.84 28.06 -4.65
N ALA A 63 -10.33 26.84 -4.96
CA ALA A 63 -9.96 26.12 -6.17
C ALA A 63 -10.38 26.84 -7.47
N ARG A 64 -11.44 27.66 -7.44
CA ARG A 64 -11.95 28.39 -8.62
C ARG A 64 -11.16 29.67 -8.91
N ARG A 65 -10.29 30.09 -7.99
CA ARG A 65 -9.51 31.34 -8.10
C ARG A 65 -8.02 31.09 -8.31
N ALA A 66 -7.62 29.85 -8.58
CA ALA A 66 -6.23 29.46 -8.78
C ALA A 66 -5.52 30.36 -9.81
N ASP A 67 -6.15 30.63 -10.95
CA ASP A 67 -5.60 31.48 -12.02
C ASP A 67 -5.27 32.91 -11.54
N LYS A 68 -6.11 33.47 -10.67
CA LYS A 68 -5.87 34.79 -10.08
C LYS A 68 -4.74 34.73 -9.05
N MET A 69 -4.67 33.66 -8.27
CA MET A 69 -3.66 33.50 -7.21
C MET A 69 -2.27 33.22 -7.77
N LEU A 70 -2.19 32.61 -8.95
CA LEU A 70 -0.93 32.28 -9.63
C LEU A 70 -0.45 33.38 -10.60
N HIS A 71 -1.10 34.54 -10.61
CA HIS A 71 -0.65 35.66 -11.44
C HIS A 71 0.76 36.13 -11.02
N GLY A 72 1.69 36.22 -11.98
CA GLY A 72 3.09 36.57 -11.73
C GLY A 72 3.95 35.43 -11.18
N PHE A 73 3.44 34.20 -11.12
CA PHE A 73 4.22 33.04 -10.69
C PHE A 73 5.25 32.64 -11.75
N GLY A 74 6.54 32.80 -11.44
CA GLY A 74 7.64 32.39 -12.31
C GLY A 74 8.22 33.49 -13.21
N GLU A 75 7.79 34.74 -13.03
CA GLU A 75 8.48 35.92 -13.59
C GLU A 75 9.59 36.46 -12.68
#